data_AF-A0A7V1Q0P1-F1
#
_entry.id   AF-A0A7V1Q0P1-F1
#
_cell.length_a   1.000
_cell.length_b   1.000
_cell.length_c   1.000
_cell.angle_alpha   90.00
_cell.angle_beta   90.00
_cell.angle_gamma   90.00
#
_symmetry.space_group_name_H-M   'P 1'
#
loop_
_entity.id
_entity.type
_entity.pdbx_description
1 polymer ?
#
loop_
_entity_poly.entity_id
_entity_poly.type
_entity_poly.pdbx_seq_one_letter_code
_entity_poly.pdbx_strand_id
1 'polypeptide(L)' 'MHIVLLNQAFHPDVVATAQMAKDLADHLVQRGHRVSVIASRSIYGRSGAALPKRETIDGIEVHRV' A
#
# COMPACT_ATOMS: atom_id res chain seq x y z
N MET A 1 -11.57 9.55 10.33
CA MET A 1 -10.30 9.18 11.01
C MET A 1 -9.20 9.05 9.97
N HIS A 2 -7.95 9.26 10.37
CA HIS A 2 -6.79 8.95 9.52
C HIS A 2 -6.13 7.68 10.04
N ILE A 3 -6.06 6.66 9.17
CA ILE A 3 -5.51 5.34 9.49
C ILE A 3 -4.24 5.15 8.67
N VAL A 4 -3.15 4.77 9.35
CA VAL A 4 -1.86 4.46 8.71
C VAL A 4 -1.65 2.94 8.74
N LEU A 5 -1.49 2.34 7.56
CA LEU A 5 -1.09 0.94 7.45
C LEU A 5 0.43 0.88 7.21
N LEU A 6 1.13 0.13 8.06
CA LEU A 6 2.55 -0.15 7.90
C LEU A 6 2.71 -1.61 7.50
N ASN A 7 3.16 -1.87 6.29
CA ASN A 7 3.48 -3.22 5.83
C ASN A 7 4.64 -3.18 4.84
N GLN A 8 5.56 -4.14 4.91
CA GLN A 8 6.72 -4.17 4.03
C GLN A 8 6.32 -4.16 2.55
N ALA A 9 5.27 -4.91 2.20
CA ALA A 9 4.74 -4.99 0.85
C ALA A 9 3.34 -4.39 0.77
N PHE A 10 3.03 -3.77 -0.35
CA PHE A 10 1.70 -3.26 -0.66
C PHE A 10 1.47 -3.40 -2.17
N HIS A 11 0.24 -3.17 -2.64
CA HIS A 11 -0.10 -3.17 -4.05
C HIS A 11 0.99 -2.48 -4.89
N PRO A 12 1.45 -3.01 -6.04
CA PRO A 12 0.95 -4.20 -6.75
C PRO A 12 1.65 -5.51 -6.36
N ASP A 13 2.31 -5.59 -5.21
CA ASP A 13 2.95 -6.83 -4.77
C ASP A 13 1.92 -7.96 -4.55
N VAL A 14 2.33 -9.20 -4.82
CA VAL A 14 1.47 -10.40 -4.82
C VAL A 14 1.62 -11.24 -3.55
N VAL A 15 2.50 -10.86 -2.62
CA VAL A 15 2.56 -11.52 -1.32
C VAL A 15 1.24 -11.33 -0.56
N ALA A 16 0.84 -12.34 0.20
CA ALA A 16 -0.47 -12.37 0.86
C ALA A 16 -0.74 -11.13 1.74
N THR A 17 0.27 -10.65 2.46
CA THR A 17 0.12 -9.46 3.32
C THR A 17 -0.12 -8.18 2.52
N ALA A 18 0.42 -8.06 1.30
CA ALA A 18 0.17 -6.91 0.43
C ALA A 18 -1.28 -6.89 -0.06
N GLN A 19 -1.81 -8.06 -0.45
CA GLN A 19 -3.19 -8.20 -0.90
C GLN A 19 -4.18 -7.93 0.25
N MET A 20 -3.98 -8.55 1.41
CA MET A 20 -4.80 -8.31 2.60
C MET A 20 -4.76 -6.84 3.04
N ALA A 21 -3.60 -6.20 3.00
CA ALA A 21 -3.47 -4.78 3.32
C ALA A 21 -4.22 -3.90 2.32
N LYS A 22 -4.20 -4.24 1.02
CA LYS A 22 -4.95 -3.51 -0.02
C LYS A 22 -6.46 -3.66 0.17
N ASP A 23 -6.95 -4.88 0.40
CA ASP A 23 -8.37 -5.14 0.66
C ASP A 23 -8.87 -4.36 1.88
N LEU A 24 -8.07 -4.33 2.96
CA LEU A 24 -8.38 -3.54 4.15
C LEU A 24 -8.38 -2.04 3.86
N ALA A 25 -7.37 -1.54 3.14
CA ALA A 25 -7.28 -0.13 2.78
C ALA A 25 -8.49 0.33 1.96
N ASP A 26 -8.88 -0.46 0.96
CA ASP A 26 -10.05 -0.18 0.11
C ASP A 26 -11.33 -0.14 0.95
N HIS A 27 -11.50 -1.11 1.83
CA HIS A 27 -12.64 -1.16 2.72
C HIS A 27 -12.73 0.08 3.63
N LEU A 28 -11.59 0.53 4.17
CA LEU A 28 -11.52 1.71 5.02
C LEU A 28 -11.79 3.01 4.26
N VAL A 29 -11.26 3.15 3.03
CA VAL A 29 -11.55 4.29 2.16
C VAL A 29 -13.03 4.34 1.80
N GLN A 30 -13.64 3.20 1.45
CA GLN A 30 -15.08 3.11 1.15
C GLN A 30 -15.96 3.50 2.35
N ARG A 31 -15.48 3.33 3.59
CA ARG A 31 -16.15 3.80 4.81
C ARG A 31 -15.91 5.29 5.13
N GLY A 32 -15.22 6.01 4.25
CA GLY A 32 -14.95 7.45 4.40
C GLY A 32 -13.76 7.76 5.30
N HIS A 33 -12.89 6.80 5.59
CA HIS A 33 -11.64 7.06 6.30
C HIS A 33 -10.56 7.55 5.35
N ARG A 34 -9.69 8.46 5.83
CA ARG A 34 -8.44 8.77 5.14
C ARG A 34 -7.45 7.64 5.44
N VAL A 35 -6.89 7.02 4.40
CA VAL A 35 -5.94 5.93 4.56
C VAL A 35 -4.61 6.30 3.91
N SER A 36 -3.53 6.08 4.63
CA SER A 36 -2.17 6.17 4.09
C SER A 36 -1.39 4.89 4.38
N VAL A 37 -0.49 4.52 3.48
CA VAL A 37 0.32 3.31 3.58
C VAL A 37 1.80 3.66 3.57
N ILE A 38 2.56 3.04 4.47
CA ILE A 38 4.02 3.02 4.42
C ILE A 38 4.47 1.63 3.99
N ALA A 39 5.21 1.54 2.89
CA ALA A 39 5.68 0.27 2.33
C ALA A 39 7.09 0.37 1.72
N SER A 40 7.65 -0.75 1.27
CA SER A 40 8.90 -0.76 0.52
C SER A 40 8.69 -0.32 -0.93
N ARG A 41 9.77 0.19 -1.55
CA ARG A 41 9.85 0.37 -3.01
C ARG A 41 10.09 -0.92 -3.80
N SER A 42 10.49 -1.99 -3.13
CA SER A 42 10.79 -3.29 -3.75
C SER A 42 9.52 -4.08 -4.06
N ILE A 43 9.61 -4.98 -5.04
CA ILE A 43 8.58 -5.99 -5.33
C ILE A 43 9.18 -7.37 -5.05
N TYR A 44 8.45 -8.21 -4.33
CA TYR A 44 8.85 -9.58 -4.03
C TYR A 44 9.21 -10.35 -5.32
N GLY A 45 10.37 -11.00 -5.30
CA GLY A 45 10.87 -11.78 -6.43
C GLY A 45 11.34 -10.96 -7.65
N ARG A 46 11.33 -9.62 -7.59
CA ARG A 46 11.81 -8.76 -8.69
C ARG A 46 12.99 -7.90 -8.25
N SER A 47 14.20 -8.35 -8.57
CA SER A 47 15.41 -7.54 -8.38
C SER A 47 15.38 -6.29 -9.25
N GLY A 48 15.80 -5.15 -8.70
CA GLY A 48 15.88 -3.87 -9.42
C GLY A 48 14.54 -3.17 -9.68
N ALA A 49 13.39 -3.79 -9.38
CA ALA A 49 12.10 -3.12 -9.47
C ALA A 49 11.99 -2.06 -8.37
N ALA A 50 11.76 -0.81 -8.76
CA ALA A 50 11.59 0.31 -7.85
C ALA A 50 10.24 1.00 -8.13
N LEU A 51 9.28 0.77 -7.25
CA LEU A 51 8.01 1.48 -7.25
C LEU A 51 8.22 2.99 -6.97
N PRO A 52 7.28 3.86 -7.41
CA PRO A 52 7.31 5.27 -7.10
C PRO A 52 7.38 5.53 -5.59
N LYS A 53 8.15 6.54 -5.17
CA LYS A 53 8.29 6.89 -3.75
C LYS A 53 6.97 7.35 -3.13
N ARG A 54 6.10 7.98 -3.94
CA ARG A 54 4.78 8.44 -3.54
C ARG A 54 3.81 8.23 -4.69
N GLU A 55 2.62 7.74 -4.38
CA GLU A 55 1.52 7.59 -5.33
C GLU A 55 0.18 7.57 -4.59
N THR A 56 -0.91 7.80 -5.32
CA THR A 56 -2.26 7.62 -4.81
C THR A 56 -2.95 6.55 -5.62
N ILE A 57 -3.41 5.49 -4.96
CA ILE A 57 -4.08 4.35 -5.59
C ILE A 57 -5.47 4.24 -4.96
N ASP A 58 -6.53 4.36 -5.76
CA ASP A 58 -7.92 4.22 -5.29
C ASP A 58 -8.27 5.08 -4.06
N GLY A 59 -7.69 6.29 -3.97
CA GLY A 59 -7.87 7.20 -2.83
C GLY A 59 -6.96 6.91 -1.62
N ILE A 60 -6.03 5.95 -1.73
CA ILE A 60 -5.05 5.59 -0.69
C ILE A 60 -3.72 6.30 -0.96
N GLU A 61 -3.21 7.04 0.02
CA GLU A 61 -1.92 7.72 -0.06
C GLU A 61 -0.78 6.74 0.24
N VAL A 62 0.00 6.33 -0.75
CA VAL A 62 1.09 5.37 -0.56
C VAL A 62 2.44 6.08 -0.54
N HIS A 63 3.20 5.84 0.52
CA HIS A 63 4.54 6.36 0.76
C HIS A 63 5.52 5.18 0.86
N ARG A 64 6.45 5.09 -0.10
CA ARG A 64 7.40 3.98 -0.16
C ARG A 64 8.80 4.41 0.28
N VAL A 65 9.42 3.61 1.14
CA VAL A 65 10.80 3.77 1.64
C VAL A 65 11.77 2.82 0.97
#